data_AF-A0AAU7CPB1-F1
#
_entry.id   AF-A0AAU7CPB1-F1
#
_cell.length_a   1.000
_cell.length_b   1.000
_cell.length_c   1.000
_cell.angle_alpha   90.00
_cell.angle_beta   90.00
_cell.angle_gamma   90.00
#
_symmetry.space_group_name_H-M   'P 1'
#
loop_
_entity.id
_entity.type
_entity.pdbx_description
1 polymer ?
#
loop_
_entity_poly.entity_id
_entity_poly.type
_entity_poly.pdbx_seq_one_letter_code
_entity_poly.pdbx_strand_id
1 'polypeptide(L)'
;MTINPNDFSMSPDRFDEPFEPQKPRHGCFYYGCITAVVLAILMVVGISISGYLGYQAYLKIVNQFTSPTPTPLPKVEMSKEDRETLSRRIAAFKRALDQGEETEPLVLSGDELNVMLADKPELADRVYFVLEGDKLKGQVSLPLSELSLPGLKGRYLNGKAEFGASLQDGQLDIRADSIEVNGQPLSQQFMTRLRKVNLAKDSGNDPDNAKVLSQLESLQIKDGKVTIKAKPVNERINKPTQKEDSEDAPTPNPDEVPPNDPTRELKRTGASRPDGQRLEPTEKLEKPAGEEQPVEKLEKPETKPEEHAQPKP
;
A
#
# COMPACT_ATOMS: atom_id res chain seq x y z
N MET A 1 -73.21 -3.40 89.75
CA MET A 1 -71.82 -3.76 89.38
C MET A 1 -70.91 -2.70 89.93
N THR A 2 -69.87 -3.10 90.65
CA THR A 2 -68.96 -2.22 91.40
C THR A 2 -67.86 -1.67 90.49
N ILE A 3 -67.77 -0.33 90.41
CA ILE A 3 -66.63 0.36 89.79
C ILE A 3 -65.57 0.57 90.88
N ASN A 4 -64.33 0.20 90.59
CA ASN A 4 -63.22 0.25 91.54
C ASN A 4 -62.53 1.65 91.43
N PRO A 5 -62.51 2.49 92.48
CA PRO A 5 -62.23 3.92 92.34
C PRO A 5 -60.74 4.31 92.40
N ASN A 6 -59.80 3.38 92.12
CA ASN A 6 -58.42 3.51 92.61
C ASN A 6 -57.31 3.24 91.56
N ASP A 7 -57.54 3.57 90.27
CA ASP A 7 -56.56 3.33 89.19
C ASP A 7 -56.39 4.53 88.24
N PHE A 8 -56.19 5.72 88.81
CA PHE A 8 -55.68 6.91 88.10
C PHE A 8 -54.32 7.31 88.69
N SER A 9 -53.31 6.49 88.40
CA SER A 9 -51.91 6.89 88.57
C SER A 9 -51.45 7.66 87.31
N MET A 10 -51.49 8.99 87.40
CA MET A 10 -51.09 9.88 86.31
C MET A 10 -49.58 10.18 86.42
N SER A 11 -48.74 9.31 85.84
CA SER A 11 -47.28 9.46 85.86
C SER A 11 -46.83 10.71 85.08
N PRO A 12 -46.17 11.71 85.70
CA PRO A 12 -45.85 12.99 85.07
C PRO A 12 -44.47 13.04 84.40
N ASP A 13 -43.92 11.91 83.94
CA ASP A 13 -42.51 11.78 83.52
C ASP A 13 -42.35 11.24 82.08
N ARG A 14 -42.89 11.94 81.07
CA ARG A 14 -42.57 11.74 79.64
C ARG A 14 -42.57 13.03 78.82
N PHE A 15 -41.89 14.06 79.31
CA PHE A 15 -41.61 15.27 78.54
C PHE A 15 -40.17 15.74 78.79
N ASP A 16 -39.20 14.92 78.40
CA ASP A 16 -37.81 15.33 78.04
C ASP A 16 -36.98 14.09 77.64
N GLU A 17 -37.32 13.45 76.51
CA GLU A 17 -36.30 12.72 75.75
C GLU A 17 -35.66 13.73 74.76
N PRO A 18 -34.36 14.04 74.86
CA PRO A 18 -33.71 14.90 73.90
C PRO A 18 -33.73 14.21 72.52
N PHE A 19 -34.30 14.89 71.52
CA PHE A 19 -34.34 14.39 70.16
C PHE A 19 -32.93 14.41 69.56
N GLU A 20 -32.13 13.37 69.83
CA GLU A 20 -30.80 13.24 69.24
C GLU A 20 -30.93 13.23 67.71
N PRO A 21 -30.29 14.19 67.00
CA PRO A 21 -30.41 14.25 65.56
C PRO A 21 -29.73 13.02 64.94
N GLN A 22 -30.55 12.14 64.37
CA GLN A 22 -30.13 10.92 63.66
C GLN A 22 -29.01 11.27 62.67
N LYS A 23 -27.77 10.84 62.98
CA LYS A 23 -26.59 11.10 62.15
C LYS A 23 -26.86 10.58 60.73
N PRO A 24 -26.71 11.41 59.67
CA PRO A 24 -27.09 11.01 58.32
C PRO A 24 -26.26 9.80 57.86
N ARG A 25 -26.93 8.66 57.73
CA ARG A 25 -26.33 7.42 57.23
C ARG A 25 -26.27 7.49 55.71
N HIS A 26 -25.14 7.96 55.17
CA HIS A 26 -24.86 7.93 53.74
C HIS A 26 -24.93 6.48 53.22
N GLY A 27 -26.01 6.14 52.52
CA GLY A 27 -26.26 4.79 52.03
C GLY A 27 -25.25 4.35 50.97
N CYS A 28 -25.19 3.04 50.73
CA CYS A 28 -24.31 2.40 49.74
C CYS A 28 -24.37 3.08 48.35
N PHE A 29 -25.53 3.60 47.95
CA PHE A 29 -25.71 4.34 46.69
C PHE A 29 -24.83 5.60 46.57
N TYR A 30 -24.56 6.31 47.66
CA TYR A 30 -23.70 7.51 47.67
C TYR A 30 -22.23 7.15 47.43
N TYR A 31 -21.71 6.19 48.20
CA TYR A 31 -20.34 5.69 48.02
C TYR A 31 -20.16 4.92 46.71
N GLY A 32 -21.18 4.19 46.25
CA GLY A 32 -21.18 3.49 44.96
C GLY A 32 -21.14 4.47 43.78
N CYS A 33 -21.92 5.56 43.84
CA CYS A 33 -21.87 6.61 42.83
C CYS A 33 -20.51 7.32 42.80
N ILE A 34 -19.97 7.72 43.96
CA ILE A 34 -18.63 8.32 44.06
C ILE A 34 -17.56 7.37 43.52
N THR A 35 -17.61 6.08 43.89
CA THR A 35 -16.65 5.08 43.42
C THR A 35 -16.75 4.88 41.90
N ALA A 36 -17.97 4.83 41.35
CA ALA A 36 -18.17 4.73 39.90
C ALA A 36 -17.62 5.97 39.15
N VAL A 37 -17.84 7.17 39.69
CA VAL A 37 -17.28 8.42 39.12
C VAL A 37 -15.75 8.42 39.17
N VAL A 38 -15.15 8.02 40.30
CA VAL A 38 -13.68 7.90 40.43
C VAL A 38 -13.11 6.87 39.45
N LEU A 39 -13.74 5.69 39.32
CA LEU A 39 -13.32 4.66 38.36
C LEU A 39 -13.48 5.12 36.90
N ALA A 40 -14.54 5.86 36.58
CA ALA A 40 -14.73 6.45 35.25
C ALA A 40 -13.64 7.49 34.94
N ILE A 41 -13.30 8.37 35.88
CA ILE A 41 -12.20 9.33 35.74
C ILE A 41 -10.87 8.60 35.56
N LEU A 42 -10.58 7.58 36.37
CA LEU A 42 -9.36 6.78 36.25
C LEU A 42 -9.27 6.04 34.90
N MET A 43 -10.39 5.54 34.36
CA MET A 43 -10.42 4.98 33.00
C MET A 43 -10.17 6.04 31.92
N VAL A 44 -10.81 7.22 32.00
CA VAL A 44 -10.60 8.31 31.03
C VAL A 44 -9.14 8.80 31.08
N VAL A 45 -8.57 8.98 32.27
CA VAL A 45 -7.16 9.34 32.46
C VAL A 45 -6.24 8.24 31.92
N GLY A 46 -6.53 6.97 32.22
CA GLY A 46 -5.77 5.82 31.72
C GLY A 46 -5.76 5.75 30.19
N ILE A 47 -6.93 5.83 29.55
CA ILE A 47 -7.08 5.85 28.09
C ILE A 47 -6.34 7.06 27.48
N SER A 48 -6.43 8.23 28.11
CA SER A 48 -5.74 9.45 27.64
C SER A 48 -4.22 9.31 27.70
N ILE A 49 -3.68 8.77 28.80
CA ILE A 49 -2.25 8.51 28.96
C ILE A 49 -1.78 7.43 27.96
N SER A 50 -2.50 6.31 27.84
CA SER A 50 -2.18 5.25 26.88
C SER A 50 -2.22 5.75 25.43
N GLY A 51 -3.22 6.58 25.08
CA GLY A 51 -3.32 7.20 23.77
C GLY A 51 -2.16 8.16 23.49
N TYR A 52 -1.80 9.01 24.46
CA TYR A 52 -0.67 9.92 24.34
C TYR A 52 0.68 9.19 24.21
N LEU A 53 0.92 8.17 25.04
CA LEU A 53 2.14 7.35 24.96
C LEU A 53 2.21 6.54 23.65
N GLY A 54 1.09 5.98 23.20
CA GLY A 54 0.99 5.31 21.90
C GLY A 54 1.26 6.25 20.72
N TYR A 55 0.73 7.47 20.77
CA TYR A 55 0.97 8.50 19.77
C TYR A 55 2.45 8.96 19.74
N GLN A 56 3.07 9.17 20.90
CA GLN A 56 4.49 9.51 20.99
C GLN A 56 5.39 8.36 20.50
N ALA A 57 5.07 7.10 20.83
CA ALA A 57 5.77 5.94 20.31
C ALA A 57 5.64 5.80 18.78
N TYR A 58 4.44 6.05 18.24
CA TYR A 58 4.19 6.09 16.81
C TYR A 58 5.00 7.19 16.11
N LEU A 59 5.00 8.42 16.63
CA LEU A 59 5.81 9.51 16.08
C LEU A 59 7.31 9.21 16.13
N LYS A 60 7.79 8.51 17.17
CA LYS A 60 9.19 8.06 17.24
C LYS A 60 9.52 7.06 16.13
N ILE A 61 8.64 6.10 15.86
CA ILE A 61 8.79 5.13 14.75
C ILE A 61 8.78 5.86 13.39
N VAL A 62 7.84 6.79 13.18
CA VAL A 62 7.80 7.64 11.97
C VAL A 62 9.11 8.37 11.78
N ASN A 63 9.60 9.08 12.81
CA ASN A 63 10.84 9.86 12.71
C ASN A 63 12.09 8.98 12.51
N GLN A 64 12.08 7.73 12.99
CA GLN A 64 13.18 6.79 12.80
C GLN A 64 13.26 6.27 11.35
N PHE A 65 12.13 5.88 10.76
CA PHE A 65 12.10 5.23 9.44
C PHE A 65 11.80 6.16 8.26
N THR A 66 11.60 7.45 8.49
CA THR A 66 11.28 8.43 7.44
C THR A 66 12.08 9.71 7.60
N SER A 67 12.43 10.36 6.49
CA SER A 67 13.22 11.60 6.45
C SER A 67 12.34 12.81 6.13
N PRO A 68 12.64 14.04 6.60
CA PRO A 68 12.04 15.26 6.07
C PRO A 68 12.53 15.62 4.64
N THR A 69 13.60 14.97 4.15
CA THR A 69 14.18 15.23 2.82
C THR A 69 14.21 13.96 1.95
N PRO A 70 14.00 14.08 0.63
CA PRO A 70 14.25 12.97 -0.29
C PRO A 70 15.73 12.62 -0.34
N THR A 71 16.03 11.36 -0.68
CA THR A 71 17.38 10.95 -1.07
C THR A 71 17.57 11.31 -2.54
N PRO A 72 18.64 12.02 -2.95
CA PRO A 72 18.89 12.28 -4.36
C PRO A 72 19.16 10.96 -5.09
N LEU A 73 18.31 10.64 -6.06
CA LEU A 73 18.50 9.51 -6.97
C LEU A 73 19.28 9.97 -8.21
N PRO A 74 20.27 9.20 -8.70
CA PRO A 74 20.97 9.53 -9.93
C PRO A 74 20.02 9.53 -11.13
N LYS A 75 20.17 10.50 -12.03
CA LYS A 75 19.45 10.53 -13.30
C LYS A 75 20.36 9.96 -14.39
N VAL A 76 19.88 8.94 -15.10
CA VAL A 76 20.61 8.36 -16.24
C VAL A 76 20.21 9.11 -17.50
N GLU A 77 21.13 9.91 -18.01
CA GLU A 77 21.03 10.49 -19.34
C GLU A 77 21.64 9.54 -20.36
N MET A 78 20.91 9.30 -21.45
CA MET A 78 21.30 8.42 -22.55
C MET A 78 21.00 9.15 -23.86
N SER A 79 21.88 9.01 -24.85
CA SER A 79 21.74 9.66 -26.16
C SER A 79 20.44 9.23 -26.86
N LYS A 80 20.00 10.00 -27.87
CA LYS A 80 18.79 9.65 -28.62
C LYS A 80 19.03 8.39 -29.46
N GLU A 81 20.23 8.28 -30.00
CA GLU A 81 20.73 7.20 -30.84
C GLU A 81 20.78 5.88 -30.07
N ASP A 82 21.24 5.91 -28.82
CA ASP A 82 21.28 4.75 -27.92
C ASP A 82 19.87 4.38 -27.43
N ARG A 83 19.03 5.37 -27.06
CA ARG A 83 17.62 5.16 -26.68
C ARG A 83 16.84 4.47 -27.80
N GLU A 84 16.96 4.95 -29.03
CA GLU A 84 16.33 4.29 -30.18
C GLU A 84 16.84 2.87 -30.38
N THR A 85 18.14 2.62 -30.16
CA THR A 85 18.75 1.29 -30.30
C THR A 85 18.24 0.33 -29.23
N LEU A 86 18.09 0.80 -27.97
CA LEU A 86 17.43 0.08 -26.90
C LEU A 86 15.97 -0.24 -27.25
N SER A 87 15.19 0.76 -27.69
CA SER A 87 13.79 0.57 -28.10
C SER A 87 13.67 -0.43 -29.27
N ARG A 88 14.56 -0.36 -30.27
CA ARG A 88 14.60 -1.32 -31.39
C ARG A 88 14.87 -2.75 -30.91
N ARG A 89 15.83 -2.95 -30.00
CA ARG A 89 16.17 -4.26 -29.43
C ARG A 89 15.01 -4.86 -28.63
N ILE A 90 14.38 -4.06 -27.77
CA ILE A 90 13.20 -4.50 -26.97
C ILE A 90 12.01 -4.81 -27.88
N ALA A 91 11.73 -3.95 -28.87
CA ALA A 91 10.62 -4.16 -29.80
C ALA A 91 10.82 -5.40 -30.70
N ALA A 92 12.05 -5.65 -31.17
CA ALA A 92 12.39 -6.86 -31.90
C ALA A 92 12.21 -8.13 -31.05
N PHE A 93 12.74 -8.12 -29.81
CA PHE A 93 12.57 -9.24 -28.88
C PHE A 93 11.09 -9.51 -28.56
N LYS A 94 10.31 -8.47 -28.22
CA LYS A 94 8.87 -8.61 -27.98
C LYS A 94 8.13 -9.15 -29.21
N ARG A 95 8.45 -8.63 -30.41
CA ARG A 95 7.86 -9.12 -31.66
C ARG A 95 8.15 -10.61 -31.89
N ALA A 96 9.38 -11.07 -31.66
CA ALA A 96 9.73 -12.48 -31.77
C ALA A 96 9.01 -13.35 -30.71
N LEU A 97 8.78 -12.84 -29.49
CA LEU A 97 7.92 -13.51 -28.51
C LEU A 97 6.47 -13.64 -29.01
N ASP A 98 5.88 -12.55 -29.49
CA ASP A 98 4.49 -12.49 -29.98
C ASP A 98 4.28 -13.32 -31.26
N GLN A 99 5.28 -13.41 -32.14
CA GLN A 99 5.24 -14.19 -33.39
C GLN A 99 5.67 -15.65 -33.22
N GLY A 100 6.18 -16.03 -32.05
CA GLY A 100 6.68 -17.38 -31.81
C GLY A 100 7.99 -17.71 -32.55
N GLU A 101 8.81 -16.69 -32.84
CA GLU A 101 10.08 -16.83 -33.55
C GLU A 101 11.25 -17.09 -32.59
N GLU A 102 12.35 -17.63 -33.11
CA GLU A 102 13.63 -17.67 -32.41
C GLU A 102 14.19 -16.25 -32.29
N THR A 103 14.78 -15.94 -31.13
CA THR A 103 15.41 -14.65 -30.86
C THR A 103 16.62 -14.84 -29.96
N GLU A 104 17.64 -14.02 -30.17
CA GLU A 104 18.76 -13.93 -29.24
C GLU A 104 18.31 -13.42 -27.86
N PRO A 105 19.04 -13.75 -26.79
CA PRO A 105 18.76 -13.25 -25.44
C PRO A 105 18.81 -11.72 -25.38
N LEU A 106 17.78 -11.11 -24.76
CA LEU A 106 17.78 -9.68 -24.50
C LEU A 106 18.66 -9.38 -23.27
N VAL A 107 19.80 -8.73 -23.50
CA VAL A 107 20.74 -8.32 -22.46
C VAL A 107 20.59 -6.82 -22.17
N LEU A 108 20.26 -6.44 -20.93
CA LEU A 108 20.06 -5.06 -20.50
C LEU A 108 21.09 -4.66 -19.43
N SER A 109 21.68 -3.46 -19.57
CA SER A 109 22.52 -2.83 -18.55
C SER A 109 21.68 -2.15 -17.45
N GLY A 110 22.33 -1.78 -16.34
CA GLY A 110 21.67 -0.99 -15.28
C GLY A 110 21.17 0.37 -15.80
N ASP A 111 21.95 1.01 -16.68
CA ASP A 111 21.59 2.29 -17.30
C ASP A 111 20.38 2.15 -18.23
N GLU A 112 20.32 1.09 -19.05
CA GLU A 112 19.18 0.80 -19.92
C GLU A 112 17.89 0.56 -19.09
N LEU A 113 17.98 -0.15 -17.96
CA LEU A 113 16.86 -0.33 -17.04
C LEU A 113 16.39 0.99 -16.41
N ASN A 114 17.32 1.84 -15.97
CA ASN A 114 17.01 3.15 -15.38
C ASN A 114 16.43 4.13 -16.40
N VAL A 115 16.85 4.06 -17.67
CA VAL A 115 16.25 4.84 -18.77
C VAL A 115 14.80 4.40 -19.01
N MET A 116 14.53 3.09 -19.07
CA MET A 116 13.15 2.58 -19.18
C MET A 116 12.27 2.93 -17.96
N LEU A 117 12.89 3.07 -16.78
CA LEU A 117 12.22 3.49 -15.55
C LEU A 117 11.88 4.99 -15.57
N ALA A 118 12.78 5.81 -16.13
CA ALA A 118 12.59 7.26 -16.29
C ALA A 118 11.43 7.60 -17.24
N ASP A 119 11.12 6.73 -18.21
CA ASP A 119 9.97 6.89 -19.10
C ASP A 119 8.61 6.64 -18.38
N LYS A 120 8.60 6.17 -17.12
CA LYS A 120 7.41 6.03 -16.27
C LYS A 120 7.34 7.15 -15.21
N PRO A 121 6.44 8.15 -15.34
CA PRO A 121 6.39 9.30 -14.43
C PRO A 121 6.22 8.96 -12.95
N GLU A 122 5.54 7.86 -12.64
CA GLU A 122 5.32 7.37 -11.28
C GLU A 122 6.60 6.83 -10.61
N LEU A 123 7.63 6.49 -11.40
CA LEU A 123 8.85 5.81 -10.92
C LEU A 123 10.13 6.62 -11.16
N ALA A 124 10.14 7.49 -12.18
CA ALA A 124 11.32 8.20 -12.69
C ALA A 124 12.18 8.92 -11.64
N ASP A 125 11.53 9.63 -10.70
CA ASP A 125 12.18 10.36 -9.60
C ASP A 125 12.02 9.63 -8.24
N ARG A 126 11.52 8.39 -8.24
CA ARG A 126 11.15 7.62 -7.04
C ARG A 126 11.98 6.36 -6.81
N VAL A 127 12.53 5.76 -7.87
CA VAL A 127 13.25 4.48 -7.85
C VAL A 127 14.49 4.57 -8.75
N TYR A 128 15.59 3.94 -8.33
CA TYR A 128 16.83 3.83 -9.11
C TYR A 128 17.48 2.45 -8.87
N PHE A 129 18.02 1.83 -9.91
CA PHE A 129 18.66 0.51 -9.85
C PHE A 129 20.17 0.57 -10.13
N VAL A 130 20.90 -0.31 -9.46
CA VAL A 130 22.33 -0.61 -9.72
C VAL A 130 22.46 -2.12 -9.86
N LEU A 131 23.09 -2.57 -10.94
CA LEU A 131 23.48 -3.96 -11.10
C LEU A 131 24.94 -4.11 -10.66
N GLU A 132 25.21 -4.98 -9.69
CA GLU A 132 26.55 -5.19 -9.12
C GLU A 132 26.83 -6.68 -8.99
N GLY A 133 27.70 -7.20 -9.87
CA GLY A 133 27.88 -8.65 -10.03
C GLY A 133 26.57 -9.33 -10.44
N ASP A 134 26.10 -10.24 -9.60
CA ASP A 134 24.88 -11.03 -9.80
C ASP A 134 23.67 -10.49 -9.00
N LYS A 135 23.79 -9.28 -8.44
CA LYS A 135 22.75 -8.65 -7.59
C LYS A 135 22.14 -7.40 -8.21
N LEU A 136 20.84 -7.23 -8.00
CA LEU A 136 20.11 -5.99 -8.26
C LEU A 136 20.00 -5.19 -6.95
N LYS A 137 20.62 -4.01 -6.88
CA LYS A 137 20.44 -3.08 -5.77
C LYS A 137 19.45 -1.99 -6.17
N GLY A 138 18.33 -1.87 -5.46
CA GLY A 138 17.38 -0.78 -5.62
C GLY A 138 17.60 0.32 -4.58
N GLN A 139 17.43 1.58 -4.98
CA GLN A 139 17.34 2.74 -4.12
C GLN A 139 15.98 3.40 -4.37
N VAL A 140 15.30 3.82 -3.30
CA VAL A 140 13.97 4.44 -3.39
C VAL A 140 13.90 5.71 -2.54
N SER A 141 13.13 6.69 -3.02
CA SER A 141 12.72 7.87 -2.26
C SER A 141 11.24 8.15 -2.55
N LEU A 142 10.37 7.70 -1.66
CA LEU A 142 8.93 7.77 -1.84
C LEU A 142 8.33 8.89 -0.97
N PRO A 143 7.65 9.90 -1.54
CA PRO A 143 6.94 10.91 -0.76
C PRO A 143 5.76 10.27 -0.02
N LEU A 144 5.69 10.49 1.29
CA LEU A 144 4.62 9.95 2.15
C LEU A 144 3.47 10.94 2.37
N SER A 145 3.50 12.08 1.67
CA SER A 145 2.39 13.03 1.61
C SER A 145 1.11 12.46 1.00
N GLU A 146 1.23 11.44 0.16
CA GLU A 146 0.11 10.68 -0.42
C GLU A 146 -0.57 9.78 0.62
N LEU A 147 0.15 9.39 1.69
CA LEU A 147 -0.43 8.65 2.81
C LEU A 147 -1.08 9.62 3.80
N SER A 148 -2.40 9.54 3.93
CA SER A 148 -3.23 10.34 4.86
C SER A 148 -3.06 9.97 6.34
N LEU A 149 -1.84 9.69 6.78
CA LEU A 149 -1.48 9.31 8.15
C LEU A 149 -0.88 10.51 8.92
N PRO A 150 -1.19 10.66 10.22
CA PRO A 150 -0.61 11.72 11.05
C PRO A 150 0.92 11.69 11.03
N GLY A 151 1.56 12.85 10.92
CA GLY A 151 3.03 12.96 10.98
C GLY A 151 3.79 12.51 9.72
N LEU A 152 3.14 11.98 8.67
CA LEU A 152 3.82 11.64 7.40
C LEU A 152 3.87 12.77 6.36
N LYS A 153 3.09 13.85 6.56
CA LYS A 153 3.07 15.01 5.64
C LYS A 153 4.46 15.63 5.50
N GLY A 154 4.92 15.80 4.26
CA GLY A 154 6.24 16.36 3.94
C GLY A 154 7.41 15.42 4.28
N ARG A 155 7.15 14.14 4.56
CA ARG A 155 8.20 13.14 4.84
C ARG A 155 8.37 12.16 3.68
N TYR A 156 9.53 11.53 3.64
CA TYR A 156 9.95 10.58 2.61
C TYR A 156 10.34 9.24 3.24
N LEU A 157 9.90 8.14 2.63
CA LEU A 157 10.46 6.82 2.87
C LEU A 157 11.65 6.65 1.92
N ASN A 158 12.84 6.84 2.49
CA ASN A 158 14.09 6.60 1.79
C ASN A 158 14.58 5.19 2.13
N GLY A 159 14.96 4.41 1.12
CA GLY A 159 15.39 3.04 1.34
C GLY A 159 16.40 2.54 0.31
N LYS A 160 17.12 1.50 0.69
CA LYS A 160 17.99 0.71 -0.19
C LYS A 160 17.65 -0.76 0.00
N ALA A 161 17.75 -1.57 -1.04
CA ALA A 161 17.51 -2.99 -0.95
C ALA A 161 18.36 -3.76 -1.95
N GLU A 162 18.85 -4.94 -1.57
CA GLU A 162 19.42 -5.90 -2.50
C GLU A 162 18.38 -6.97 -2.81
N PHE A 163 18.23 -7.31 -4.09
CA PHE A 163 17.28 -8.28 -4.58
C PHE A 163 17.97 -9.39 -5.38
N GLY A 164 17.58 -10.62 -5.10
CA GLY A 164 17.69 -11.73 -6.04
C GLY A 164 16.47 -11.74 -6.95
N ALA A 165 16.68 -11.92 -8.26
CA ALA A 165 15.61 -12.10 -9.23
C ALA A 165 15.91 -13.32 -10.11
N SER A 166 14.92 -14.19 -10.28
CA SER A 166 14.98 -15.34 -11.18
C SER A 166 13.61 -15.60 -11.82
N LEU A 167 13.61 -16.32 -12.93
CA LEU A 167 12.39 -16.71 -13.64
C LEU A 167 12.51 -18.19 -14.00
N GLN A 168 11.53 -18.97 -13.56
CA GLN A 168 11.45 -20.42 -13.81
C GLN A 168 9.99 -20.75 -14.18
N ASP A 169 9.78 -21.53 -15.24
CA ASP A 169 8.46 -21.95 -15.73
C ASP A 169 7.44 -20.82 -15.98
N GLY A 170 7.93 -19.59 -16.21
CA GLY A 170 7.09 -18.39 -16.36
C GLY A 170 6.63 -17.75 -15.04
N GLN A 171 7.12 -18.23 -13.89
CA GLN A 171 6.95 -17.58 -12.59
C GLN A 171 8.19 -16.75 -12.24
N LEU A 172 8.00 -15.43 -12.16
CA LEU A 172 9.03 -14.49 -11.76
C LEU A 172 9.14 -14.49 -10.23
N ASP A 173 10.31 -14.85 -9.69
CA ASP A 173 10.61 -14.82 -8.26
C ASP A 173 11.60 -13.69 -7.96
N ILE A 174 11.12 -12.64 -7.29
CA ILE A 174 11.94 -11.52 -6.83
C ILE A 174 11.88 -11.48 -5.31
N ARG A 175 13.04 -11.57 -4.65
CA ARG A 175 13.14 -11.58 -3.18
C ARG A 175 14.18 -10.59 -2.70
N ALA A 176 13.89 -9.93 -1.59
CA ALA A 176 14.83 -9.01 -0.96
C ALA A 176 15.82 -9.77 -0.06
N ASP A 177 17.09 -9.74 -0.42
CA ASP A 177 18.21 -10.28 0.37
C ASP A 177 18.50 -9.38 1.58
N SER A 178 18.53 -8.06 1.37
CA SER A 178 18.71 -7.04 2.39
C SER A 178 17.79 -5.85 2.10
N ILE A 179 17.36 -5.16 3.15
CA ILE A 179 16.63 -3.89 3.04
C ILE A 179 17.10 -2.97 4.17
N GLU A 180 17.42 -1.74 3.80
CA GLU A 180 17.70 -0.61 4.68
C GLU A 180 16.62 0.45 4.49
N VAL A 181 16.15 1.01 5.60
CA VAL A 181 15.18 2.10 5.63
C VAL A 181 15.80 3.25 6.42
N ASN A 182 15.86 4.43 5.80
CA ASN A 182 16.49 5.62 6.36
C ASN A 182 17.94 5.38 6.87
N GLY A 183 18.70 4.55 6.14
CA GLY A 183 20.07 4.15 6.51
C GLY A 183 20.18 3.12 7.64
N GLN A 184 19.06 2.56 8.12
CA GLN A 184 19.04 1.51 9.14
C GLN A 184 18.62 0.18 8.52
N PRO A 185 19.37 -0.92 8.71
CA PRO A 185 18.94 -2.24 8.23
C PRO A 185 17.67 -2.69 8.97
N LEU A 186 16.73 -3.29 8.23
CA LEU A 186 15.54 -3.88 8.84
C LEU A 186 15.92 -5.03 9.78
N SER A 187 15.20 -5.15 10.90
CA SER A 187 15.53 -6.16 11.91
C SER A 187 15.41 -7.57 11.33
N GLN A 188 16.24 -8.51 11.83
CA GLN A 188 16.29 -9.88 11.32
C GLN A 188 14.92 -10.58 11.35
N GLN A 189 14.06 -10.24 12.31
CA GLN A 189 12.69 -10.77 12.39
C GLN A 189 11.79 -10.29 11.22
N PHE A 190 11.98 -9.07 10.72
CA PHE A 190 11.32 -8.60 9.49
C PHE A 190 11.95 -9.23 8.25
N MET A 191 13.28 -9.25 8.14
CA MET A 191 13.97 -9.86 7.00
C MET A 191 13.67 -11.35 6.82
N THR A 192 13.54 -12.11 7.92
CA THR A 192 13.16 -13.54 7.89
C THR A 192 11.75 -13.77 7.34
N ARG A 193 10.86 -12.78 7.46
CA ARG A 193 9.52 -12.82 6.86
C ARG A 193 9.57 -12.36 5.41
N LEU A 194 10.24 -11.25 5.12
CA LEU A 194 10.34 -10.67 3.77
C LEU A 194 11.05 -11.59 2.76
N ARG A 195 12.12 -12.29 3.17
CA ARG A 195 12.81 -13.30 2.33
C ARG A 195 11.94 -14.51 1.93
N LYS A 196 10.77 -14.70 2.56
CA LYS A 196 9.79 -15.73 2.20
C LYS A 196 8.70 -15.22 1.25
N VAL A 197 8.65 -13.92 1.01
CA VAL A 197 7.68 -13.27 0.12
C VAL A 197 8.35 -13.03 -1.23
N ASN A 198 7.77 -13.60 -2.29
CA ASN A 198 8.06 -13.19 -3.65
C ASN A 198 7.36 -11.85 -3.91
N LEU A 199 8.13 -10.79 -4.17
CA LEU A 199 7.65 -9.44 -4.45
C LEU A 199 6.99 -9.33 -5.84
N ALA A 200 7.27 -10.26 -6.74
CA ALA A 200 6.67 -10.38 -8.07
C ALA A 200 5.51 -11.39 -8.11
N LYS A 201 5.00 -11.84 -6.96
CA LYS A 201 3.91 -12.85 -6.88
C LYS A 201 2.71 -12.48 -7.77
N ASP A 202 2.32 -11.21 -7.79
CA ASP A 202 1.14 -10.75 -8.52
C ASP A 202 1.43 -10.38 -9.99
N SER A 203 2.70 -10.41 -10.43
CA SER A 203 3.08 -10.13 -11.82
C SER A 203 2.52 -11.16 -12.81
N GLY A 204 2.17 -12.36 -12.34
CA GLY A 204 1.49 -13.39 -13.13
C GLY A 204 -0.05 -13.31 -13.10
N ASN A 205 -0.65 -12.38 -12.35
CA ASN A 205 -2.10 -12.20 -12.28
C ASN A 205 -2.62 -11.25 -13.39
N ASP A 206 -1.76 -10.35 -13.88
CA ASP A 206 -2.06 -9.48 -15.02
C ASP A 206 -1.96 -10.29 -16.33
N PRO A 207 -2.99 -10.30 -17.20
CA PRO A 207 -3.01 -11.15 -18.40
C PRO A 207 -1.88 -10.86 -19.40
N ASP A 208 -1.51 -9.59 -19.58
CA ASP A 208 -0.49 -9.18 -20.54
C ASP A 208 0.90 -9.57 -20.04
N ASN A 209 1.17 -9.34 -18.75
CA ASN A 209 2.41 -9.78 -18.11
C ASN A 209 2.51 -11.32 -18.06
N ALA A 210 1.43 -12.01 -17.70
CA ALA A 210 1.39 -13.47 -17.65
C ALA A 210 1.65 -14.11 -19.02
N LYS A 211 1.11 -13.54 -20.10
CA LYS A 211 1.42 -13.96 -21.48
C LYS A 211 2.92 -13.90 -21.73
N VAL A 212 3.54 -12.73 -21.54
CA VAL A 212 4.97 -12.53 -21.81
C VAL A 212 5.82 -13.43 -20.93
N LEU A 213 5.60 -13.46 -19.60
CA LEU A 213 6.35 -14.28 -18.66
C LEU A 213 6.28 -15.78 -19.03
N SER A 214 5.13 -16.28 -19.46
CA SER A 214 4.98 -17.69 -19.86
C SER A 214 5.83 -18.10 -21.08
N GLN A 215 6.20 -17.14 -21.93
CA GLN A 215 7.03 -17.32 -23.13
C GLN A 215 8.54 -17.20 -22.84
N LEU A 216 8.92 -16.74 -21.65
CA LEU A 216 10.32 -16.60 -21.22
C LEU A 216 10.82 -17.90 -20.57
N GLU A 217 12.05 -18.28 -20.93
CA GLU A 217 12.75 -19.44 -20.38
C GLU A 217 13.39 -19.09 -19.05
N SER A 218 14.12 -17.97 -19.01
CA SER A 218 14.87 -17.54 -17.83
C SER A 218 15.14 -16.03 -17.85
N LEU A 219 15.33 -15.50 -16.65
CA LEU A 219 15.83 -14.15 -16.36
C LEU A 219 16.94 -14.34 -15.33
N GLN A 220 18.12 -13.79 -15.63
CA GLN A 220 19.31 -13.90 -14.80
C GLN A 220 20.00 -12.54 -14.70
N ILE A 221 20.41 -12.16 -13.50
CA ILE A 221 21.35 -11.05 -13.29
C ILE A 221 22.75 -11.66 -13.24
N LYS A 222 23.65 -11.21 -14.10
CA LYS A 222 25.04 -11.66 -14.12
C LYS A 222 25.96 -10.60 -14.70
N ASP A 223 27.17 -10.49 -14.16
CA ASP A 223 28.23 -9.62 -14.69
C ASP A 223 27.76 -8.14 -14.86
N GLY A 224 26.90 -7.67 -13.96
CA GLY A 224 26.31 -6.32 -14.00
C GLY A 224 25.24 -6.11 -15.08
N LYS A 225 24.65 -7.16 -15.64
CA LYS A 225 23.62 -7.11 -16.70
C LYS A 225 22.45 -8.06 -16.40
N VAL A 226 21.26 -7.72 -16.87
CA VAL A 226 20.10 -8.63 -16.87
C VAL A 226 20.02 -9.31 -18.23
N THR A 227 20.08 -10.65 -18.25
CA THR A 227 19.88 -11.45 -19.45
C THR A 227 18.52 -12.14 -19.38
N ILE A 228 17.69 -11.90 -20.40
CA ILE A 228 16.35 -12.48 -20.55
C ILE A 228 16.36 -13.42 -21.76
N LYS A 229 16.02 -14.69 -21.54
CA LYS A 229 15.92 -15.70 -22.60
C LYS A 229 14.47 -16.07 -22.86
N ALA A 230 14.15 -16.28 -24.13
CA ALA A 230 12.85 -16.76 -24.58
C ALA A 230 12.86 -18.29 -24.70
N LYS A 231 11.75 -18.97 -24.37
CA LYS A 231 11.62 -20.43 -24.53
C LYS A 231 11.85 -20.84 -25.99
N PRO A 232 12.34 -22.06 -26.27
CA PRO A 232 12.46 -22.52 -27.64
C PRO A 232 11.07 -22.61 -28.31
N VAL A 233 11.03 -22.42 -29.63
CA VAL A 233 9.78 -22.21 -30.40
C VAL A 233 8.81 -23.39 -30.29
N ASN A 234 9.36 -24.61 -30.30
CA ASN A 234 8.62 -25.85 -30.09
C ASN A 234 7.82 -25.88 -28.77
N GLU A 235 8.36 -25.33 -27.68
CA GLU A 235 7.67 -25.28 -26.38
C GLU A 235 6.63 -24.16 -26.30
N ARG A 236 6.83 -23.05 -27.03
CA ARG A 236 5.83 -21.96 -27.08
C ARG A 236 4.58 -22.35 -27.88
N ILE A 237 4.73 -23.15 -28.93
CA ILE A 237 3.63 -23.56 -29.82
C ILE A 237 2.79 -24.70 -29.22
N ASN A 238 3.39 -25.57 -28.40
CA ASN A 238 2.74 -26.79 -27.89
C ASN A 238 1.76 -26.59 -26.71
N LYS A 239 1.42 -25.34 -26.33
CA LYS A 239 0.37 -25.09 -25.32
C LYS A 239 -1.01 -25.08 -26.01
N PRO A 240 -1.87 -26.10 -25.81
CA PRO A 240 -3.14 -26.16 -26.51
C PRO A 240 -4.05 -25.04 -26.00
N THR A 241 -4.44 -24.15 -26.91
CA THR A 241 -5.71 -23.44 -26.75
C THR A 241 -6.79 -24.51 -26.79
N GLN A 242 -7.59 -24.64 -25.74
CA GLN A 242 -8.81 -25.45 -25.79
C GLN A 242 -9.72 -24.84 -26.85
N LYS A 243 -9.70 -25.41 -28.05
CA LYS A 243 -10.80 -25.30 -29.00
C LYS A 243 -11.83 -26.35 -28.63
N GLU A 244 -13.02 -25.90 -28.31
CA GLU A 244 -14.22 -26.75 -28.32
C GLU A 244 -14.61 -27.05 -29.78
N ASP A 245 -13.82 -27.87 -30.46
CA ASP A 245 -14.24 -28.51 -31.71
C ASP A 245 -14.91 -29.85 -31.33
N SER A 246 -16.11 -29.78 -30.73
CA SER A 246 -16.99 -30.93 -30.53
C SER A 246 -17.87 -31.15 -31.75
N GLU A 247 -17.23 -31.48 -32.87
CA GLU A 247 -17.90 -31.97 -34.08
C GLU A 247 -17.99 -33.51 -34.05
N ASP A 248 -18.89 -34.02 -33.21
CA ASP A 248 -19.43 -35.37 -33.37
C ASP A 248 -20.91 -35.38 -32.99
N ALA A 249 -21.76 -35.39 -34.00
CA ALA A 249 -23.22 -35.34 -33.86
C ALA A 249 -23.82 -36.71 -34.22
N PRO A 250 -24.29 -37.51 -33.24
CA PRO A 250 -25.11 -38.67 -33.54
C PRO A 250 -26.50 -38.21 -33.97
N THR A 251 -26.95 -38.68 -35.13
CA THR A 251 -28.30 -38.44 -35.67
C THR A 251 -29.41 -38.85 -34.68
N PRO A 252 -30.47 -38.04 -34.50
CA PRO A 252 -31.60 -38.41 -33.66
C PRO A 252 -32.48 -39.44 -34.37
N ASN A 253 -32.76 -40.56 -33.69
CA ASN A 253 -33.69 -41.59 -34.16
C ASN A 253 -35.13 -41.18 -33.79
N PRO A 254 -36.10 -41.14 -34.72
CA PRO A 254 -37.38 -40.49 -34.48
C PRO A 254 -38.46 -41.46 -33.98
N ASP A 255 -38.32 -42.03 -32.78
CA ASP A 255 -39.40 -42.76 -32.09
C ASP A 255 -39.08 -42.97 -30.58
N GLU A 256 -39.31 -41.95 -29.74
CA GLU A 256 -39.66 -42.18 -28.32
C GLU A 256 -40.30 -40.95 -27.68
N VAL A 257 -41.53 -41.11 -27.17
CA VAL A 257 -42.27 -40.08 -26.40
C VAL A 257 -42.40 -40.52 -24.95
N PRO A 258 -41.86 -39.76 -23.99
CA PRO A 258 -42.34 -39.70 -22.60
C PRO A 258 -42.76 -38.26 -22.20
N PRO A 259 -43.47 -38.07 -21.06
CA PRO A 259 -44.70 -37.27 -21.09
C PRO A 259 -44.66 -35.91 -20.37
N ASN A 260 -45.79 -35.19 -20.50
CA ASN A 260 -46.11 -33.92 -19.84
C ASN A 260 -45.98 -33.94 -18.30
N ASP A 261 -45.49 -32.84 -17.72
CA ASP A 261 -46.21 -32.04 -16.71
C ASP A 261 -45.61 -30.61 -16.65
N PRO A 262 -46.27 -29.58 -16.06
CA PRO A 262 -46.33 -28.27 -16.70
C PRO A 262 -45.78 -27.15 -15.79
N THR A 263 -46.32 -25.93 -15.92
CA THR A 263 -46.02 -24.74 -15.10
C THR A 263 -44.85 -23.87 -15.60
N ARG A 264 -45.01 -23.28 -16.79
CA ARG A 264 -44.36 -22.00 -17.12
C ARG A 264 -45.28 -21.02 -17.84
N GLU A 265 -46.35 -20.64 -17.15
CA GLU A 265 -47.06 -19.37 -17.32
C GLU A 265 -46.65 -18.44 -16.16
N LEU A 266 -46.59 -17.10 -16.25
CA LEU A 266 -47.13 -16.18 -17.25
C LEU A 266 -46.32 -14.86 -17.29
N LYS A 267 -46.65 -13.98 -18.25
CA LYS A 267 -46.45 -12.50 -18.29
C LYS A 267 -45.12 -11.93 -18.82
N ARG A 268 -45.13 -11.76 -20.15
CA ARG A 268 -44.78 -10.50 -20.84
C ARG A 268 -45.66 -9.31 -20.36
N THR A 269 -45.34 -8.12 -20.88
CA THR A 269 -45.98 -6.78 -20.80
C THR A 269 -45.36 -5.84 -19.75
N GLY A 270 -45.14 -4.55 -20.02
CA GLY A 270 -45.40 -3.74 -21.23
C GLY A 270 -44.66 -2.39 -21.18
N ALA A 271 -44.80 -1.56 -22.22
CA ALA A 271 -44.08 -0.29 -22.37
C ALA A 271 -44.60 0.84 -21.44
N SER A 272 -43.74 1.83 -21.13
CA SER A 272 -44.07 3.29 -21.22
C SER A 272 -42.88 4.21 -20.88
N ARG A 273 -42.72 5.26 -21.70
CA ARG A 273 -42.22 6.63 -21.40
C ARG A 273 -43.45 7.57 -21.57
N PRO A 274 -43.46 8.86 -21.19
CA PRO A 274 -42.37 9.75 -20.78
C PRO A 274 -42.34 9.90 -19.22
N ASP A 275 -41.78 10.90 -18.53
CA ASP A 275 -41.18 12.21 -18.87
C ASP A 275 -39.96 12.49 -17.94
N GLY A 276 -39.33 13.67 -17.77
CA GLY A 276 -39.57 15.05 -18.19
C GLY A 276 -39.31 16.04 -17.06
N GLN A 277 -38.05 16.44 -16.81
CA GLN A 277 -37.77 17.67 -16.06
C GLN A 277 -36.38 18.27 -16.36
N ARG A 278 -36.37 19.60 -16.43
CA ARG A 278 -35.26 20.50 -16.78
C ARG A 278 -34.86 21.28 -15.54
N LEU A 279 -33.56 21.37 -15.25
CA LEU A 279 -32.99 22.47 -14.47
C LEU A 279 -31.69 22.93 -15.14
N GLU A 280 -31.45 24.24 -15.07
CA GLU A 280 -30.44 24.95 -15.86
C GLU A 280 -29.11 25.14 -15.11
N PRO A 281 -28.00 25.42 -15.82
CA PRO A 281 -26.71 25.64 -15.19
C PRO A 281 -26.61 27.06 -14.62
N THR A 282 -26.11 27.19 -13.39
CA THR A 282 -25.71 28.49 -12.83
C THR A 282 -24.23 28.76 -13.10
N GLU A 283 -23.99 29.82 -13.87
CA GLU A 283 -22.68 30.38 -14.17
C GLU A 283 -22.15 31.19 -12.97
N LYS A 284 -20.81 31.34 -12.93
CA LYS A 284 -20.08 32.61 -12.67
C LYS A 284 -19.39 32.85 -11.30
N LEU A 285 -18.08 33.20 -11.44
CA LEU A 285 -17.24 34.09 -10.61
C LEU A 285 -16.94 33.59 -9.16
N GLU A 286 -15.75 33.79 -8.57
CA GLU A 286 -14.74 34.85 -8.74
C GLU A 286 -13.26 34.38 -8.69
N LYS A 287 -12.35 35.23 -9.16
CA LYS A 287 -10.91 35.25 -8.82
C LYS A 287 -10.69 36.17 -7.60
N PRO A 288 -9.62 35.99 -6.83
CA PRO A 288 -8.45 36.87 -7.01
C PRO A 288 -7.13 36.06 -7.11
N ALA A 289 -6.05 36.48 -7.76
CA ALA A 289 -5.46 37.79 -8.08
C ALA A 289 -4.68 38.45 -6.92
N GLY A 290 -3.36 38.21 -6.91
CA GLY A 290 -2.36 39.11 -6.33
C GLY A 290 -1.73 38.68 -5.00
N GLU A 291 -0.47 38.26 -5.04
CA GLU A 291 0.64 39.11 -4.54
C GLU A 291 1.99 38.58 -5.04
N GLU A 292 2.58 39.29 -6.00
CA GLU A 292 4.01 39.21 -6.32
C GLU A 292 4.75 40.29 -5.53
N GLN A 293 5.83 39.92 -4.82
CA GLN A 293 7.06 40.70 -4.60
C GLN A 293 7.95 40.05 -3.50
N PRO A 294 9.27 40.30 -3.50
CA PRO A 294 10.18 40.16 -4.63
C PRO A 294 11.40 39.27 -4.28
N VAL A 295 12.19 38.93 -5.30
CA VAL A 295 13.45 38.18 -5.13
C VAL A 295 14.49 39.04 -4.40
N GLU A 296 14.83 38.68 -3.16
CA GLU A 296 15.96 39.29 -2.47
C GLU A 296 17.29 38.64 -2.90
N LYS A 297 18.24 39.49 -3.25
CA LYS A 297 19.51 39.15 -3.92
C LYS A 297 20.66 39.37 -2.94
N LEU A 298 21.08 38.31 -2.24
CA LEU A 298 22.42 38.23 -1.63
C LEU A 298 23.19 37.13 -2.35
N GLU A 299 24.16 37.52 -3.18
CA GLU A 299 25.54 37.84 -2.79
C GLU A 299 26.42 36.59 -2.63
N LYS A 300 27.43 36.58 -3.49
CA LYS A 300 28.43 35.53 -3.68
C LYS A 300 29.74 36.09 -3.15
N PRO A 301 30.39 35.46 -2.15
CA PRO A 301 31.84 35.52 -2.01
C PRO A 301 32.42 34.34 -2.79
N GLU A 302 33.09 34.59 -3.90
CA GLU A 302 34.56 34.68 -3.94
C GLU A 302 35.25 33.35 -3.66
N THR A 303 35.55 32.68 -4.76
CA THR A 303 36.62 31.70 -4.89
C THR A 303 37.95 32.28 -4.41
N LYS A 304 38.58 31.62 -3.43
CA LYS A 304 40.03 31.72 -3.25
C LYS A 304 40.68 30.43 -3.80
N PRO A 305 41.68 30.52 -4.69
CA PRO A 305 42.43 29.35 -5.12
C PRO A 305 43.39 28.92 -4.00
N GLU A 306 43.50 27.62 -3.75
CA GLU A 306 44.62 27.08 -2.99
C GLU A 306 45.53 26.27 -3.91
N GLU A 307 46.80 26.60 -3.83
CA GLU A 307 47.85 26.29 -4.79
C GLU A 307 48.59 24.99 -4.43
N HIS A 308 49.31 24.43 -5.40
CA HIS A 308 50.13 23.24 -5.31
C HIS A 308 50.91 23.01 -3.98
N ALA A 309 50.91 21.75 -3.53
CA ALA A 309 52.17 21.05 -3.23
C ALA A 309 52.01 19.51 -3.25
N GLN A 310 52.50 18.86 -4.31
CA GLN A 310 53.28 17.63 -4.13
C GLN A 310 54.76 18.05 -4.04
N PRO A 311 55.60 17.29 -3.34
CA PRO A 311 56.49 16.45 -4.14
C PRO A 311 56.71 15.02 -3.60
N LYS A 312 57.10 14.19 -4.57
CA LYS A 312 57.76 12.88 -4.48
C LYS A 312 59.13 12.95 -3.74
N PRO A 313 59.85 11.84 -3.44
CA PRO A 313 59.97 10.56 -4.18
C PRO A 313 59.05 9.41 -3.75
#